data_AF-A0A8S3K551-F1
#
_entry.id   AF-A0A8S3K551-F1
#
_cell.length_a   1.000
_cell.length_b   1.000
_cell.length_c   1.000
_cell.angle_alpha   90.00
_cell.angle_beta   90.00
_cell.angle_gamma   90.00
#
_symmetry.space_group_name_H-M   'P 1'
#
loop_
_entity.id
_entity.type
_entity.pdbx_description
1 polymer ?
#
loop_
_entity_poly.entity_id
_entity_poly.type
_entity_poly.pdbx_seq_one_letter_code
_entity_poly.pdbx_strand_id
1 'polypeptide(L)'
;IKNLDDVCYDKVLEQIKVGRQQVLVFVHARNATVRTGLQLVEYARNRGDLEYFLYKAKDDDGQQESRQYQEACRHVSHSKNVQLRDLFPNGIGIHHAGMLRQDRNLVEKYFSKGFIKVLVCTATLAWGVNLP
;
A
#
# COMPACT_ATOMS: atom_id res chain seq x y z
N ILE A 1 -25.61 -5.09 -10.35
CA ILE A 1 -25.11 -4.56 -9.06
C ILE A 1 -23.60 -4.71 -9.10
N LYS A 2 -22.82 -3.61 -9.10
CA LYS A 2 -21.35 -3.73 -9.03
C LYS A 2 -20.98 -4.33 -7.67
N ASN A 3 -20.08 -5.32 -7.66
CA ASN A 3 -19.55 -5.87 -6.42
C ASN A 3 -18.82 -4.75 -5.64
N LEU A 4 -18.89 -4.74 -4.31
CA LEU A 4 -18.22 -3.75 -3.48
C LEU A 4 -16.71 -3.70 -3.77
N ASP A 5 -16.12 -4.86 -4.07
CA ASP A 5 -14.70 -4.97 -4.43
C ASP A 5 -14.38 -4.22 -5.73
N ASP A 6 -15.25 -4.30 -6.75
CA ASP A 6 -15.09 -3.55 -8.01
C ASP A 6 -15.20 -2.05 -7.76
N VAL A 7 -16.19 -1.62 -6.96
CA VAL A 7 -16.38 -0.20 -6.63
C VAL A 7 -15.18 0.33 -5.84
N CYS A 8 -14.68 -0.46 -4.88
CA CYS A 8 -13.49 -0.12 -4.11
C CYS A 8 -12.27 0.06 -5.03
N TYR A 9 -12.02 -0.91 -5.92
CA TYR A 9 -10.92 -0.84 -6.87
C TYR A 9 -11.05 0.38 -7.81
N ASP A 10 -12.23 0.57 -8.42
CA ASP A 10 -12.48 1.70 -9.33
C ASP A 10 -12.19 3.04 -8.63
N LYS A 11 -12.59 3.19 -7.36
CA LYS A 11 -12.35 4.40 -6.56
C LYS A 11 -10.89 4.56 -6.16
N VAL A 12 -10.21 3.50 -5.75
CA VAL A 12 -8.77 3.55 -5.46
C VAL A 12 -8.01 3.99 -6.71
N LEU A 13 -8.31 3.40 -7.86
CA LEU A 13 -7.68 3.70 -9.14
C LEU A 13 -7.93 5.16 -9.58
N GLU A 14 -9.17 5.65 -9.45
CA GLU A 14 -9.52 7.04 -9.73
C GLU A 14 -8.66 8.01 -8.91
N GLN A 15 -8.52 7.76 -7.60
CA GLN A 15 -7.75 8.63 -6.71
C GLN A 15 -6.25 8.62 -7.02
N ILE A 16 -5.65 7.46 -7.31
CA ILE A 16 -4.22 7.37 -7.63
C ILE A 16 -3.88 7.89 -9.05
N LYS A 17 -4.86 7.92 -9.97
CA LYS A 17 -4.70 8.48 -11.33
C LYS A 17 -4.82 10.01 -11.36
N VAL A 18 -5.80 10.56 -10.63
CA VAL A 18 -6.13 12.00 -10.67
C VAL A 18 -5.08 12.87 -9.97
N GLY A 19 -4.23 12.29 -9.12
CA GLY A 19 -3.11 12.99 -8.49
C GLY A 19 -2.15 12.04 -7.79
N ARG A 20 -1.02 12.57 -7.29
CA ARG A 20 0.01 11.80 -6.57
C ARG A 20 -0.42 11.34 -5.17
N GLN A 21 -1.72 11.38 -4.87
CA GLN A 21 -2.27 11.11 -3.55
C GLN A 21 -2.17 9.62 -3.21
N GLN A 22 -1.91 9.36 -1.94
CA GLN A 22 -1.97 8.02 -1.37
C GLN A 22 -3.39 7.77 -0.86
N VAL A 23 -3.81 6.51 -0.85
CA VAL A 23 -5.18 6.12 -0.48
C VAL A 23 -5.16 5.25 0.77
N LEU A 24 -6.05 5.56 1.71
CA LEU A 24 -6.37 4.72 2.86
C LEU A 24 -7.66 3.94 2.58
N VAL A 25 -7.58 2.61 2.72
CA VAL A 25 -8.74 1.73 2.58
C VAL A 25 -9.05 1.12 3.94
N PHE A 26 -10.22 1.45 4.50
CA PHE A 26 -10.65 0.93 5.80
C PHE A 26 -11.47 -0.35 5.65
N VAL A 27 -11.12 -1.38 6.43
CA VAL A 27 -11.83 -2.66 6.49
C VAL A 27 -12.14 -3.04 7.95
N HIS A 28 -13.10 -3.96 8.13
CA HIS A 28 -13.60 -4.32 9.46
C HIS A 28 -12.85 -5.48 10.15
N ALA A 29 -11.92 -6.15 9.48
CA ALA A 29 -11.22 -7.31 10.03
C ALA A 29 -9.74 -7.35 9.64
N ARG A 30 -8.92 -7.92 10.53
CA ARG A 30 -7.47 -8.11 10.30
C ARG A 30 -7.21 -8.93 9.04
N ASN A 31 -7.88 -10.06 8.87
CA ASN A 31 -7.72 -10.89 7.66
C ASN A 31 -8.26 -10.19 6.40
N ALA A 32 -9.19 -9.23 6.55
CA ALA A 32 -9.70 -8.46 5.42
C ALA A 32 -8.66 -7.47 4.89
N THR A 33 -7.70 -6.99 5.69
CA THR A 33 -6.66 -6.09 5.18
C THR A 33 -5.80 -6.79 4.14
N VAL A 34 -5.41 -8.04 4.44
CA VAL A 34 -4.62 -8.88 3.55
C VAL A 34 -5.42 -9.22 2.30
N ARG A 35 -6.64 -9.75 2.44
CA ARG A 35 -7.46 -10.15 1.29
C ARG A 35 -7.71 -8.99 0.33
N THR A 36 -8.11 -7.84 0.87
CA THR A 36 -8.37 -6.64 0.05
C THR A 36 -7.08 -6.17 -0.62
N GLY A 37 -5.95 -6.16 0.08
CA GLY A 37 -4.66 -5.80 -0.50
C GLY A 37 -4.27 -6.72 -1.67
N LEU A 38 -4.43 -8.03 -1.52
CA LEU A 38 -4.16 -9.01 -2.58
C LEU A 38 -5.12 -8.86 -3.76
N GLN A 39 -6.42 -8.65 -3.50
CA GLN A 39 -7.42 -8.41 -4.53
C GLN A 39 -7.11 -7.14 -5.33
N LEU A 40 -6.67 -6.06 -4.68
CA LEU A 40 -6.27 -4.83 -5.37
C LEU A 40 -5.06 -5.07 -6.30
N VAL A 41 -4.06 -5.85 -5.86
CA VAL A 41 -2.93 -6.26 -6.71
C VAL A 41 -3.43 -7.07 -7.92
N GLU A 42 -4.32 -8.03 -7.70
CA GLU A 42 -4.87 -8.88 -8.76
C GLU A 42 -5.67 -8.07 -9.79
N TYR A 43 -6.56 -7.18 -9.34
CA TYR A 43 -7.28 -6.28 -10.23
C TYR A 43 -6.32 -5.39 -11.03
N ALA A 44 -5.32 -4.81 -10.36
CA ALA A 44 -4.34 -3.94 -11.02
C ALA A 44 -3.52 -4.67 -12.08
N ARG A 45 -3.14 -5.93 -11.81
CA ARG A 45 -2.45 -6.79 -12.80
C ARG A 45 -3.35 -7.15 -13.96
N ASN A 46 -4.57 -7.63 -13.68
CA ASN A 46 -5.50 -8.10 -14.70
C ASN A 46 -6.00 -6.98 -15.61
N ARG A 47 -6.06 -5.74 -15.11
CA ARG A 47 -6.48 -4.56 -15.87
C ARG A 47 -5.32 -3.74 -16.46
N GLY A 48 -4.07 -4.11 -16.19
CA GLY A 48 -2.88 -3.40 -16.69
C GLY A 48 -2.62 -2.05 -16.00
N ASP A 49 -3.20 -1.83 -14.82
CA ASP A 49 -3.09 -0.57 -14.06
C ASP A 49 -2.00 -0.60 -12.98
N LEU A 50 -1.25 -1.71 -12.83
CA LEU A 50 -0.29 -1.87 -11.73
C LEU A 50 0.73 -0.73 -11.64
N GLU A 51 1.13 -0.15 -12.78
CA GLU A 51 2.08 0.95 -12.82
C GLU A 51 1.65 2.21 -12.04
N TYR A 52 0.35 2.42 -11.82
CA TYR A 52 -0.14 3.56 -11.05
C TYR A 52 0.05 3.38 -9.54
N PHE A 53 0.17 2.14 -9.08
CA PHE A 53 0.38 1.80 -7.68
C PHE A 53 1.87 1.86 -7.30
N LEU A 54 2.77 1.65 -8.26
CA LEU A 54 4.20 1.59 -7.99
C LEU A 54 4.77 2.95 -7.59
N TYR A 55 5.75 2.92 -6.69
CA TYR A 55 6.55 4.10 -6.39
C TYR A 55 7.37 4.49 -7.63
N LYS A 56 7.12 5.69 -8.17
CA LYS A 56 7.91 6.30 -9.24
C LYS A 56 8.82 7.34 -8.58
N ALA A 57 10.13 7.05 -8.49
CA ALA A 57 11.11 8.03 -8.04
C ALA A 57 11.11 9.21 -9.01
N LYS A 58 10.91 10.42 -8.48
CA LYS A 58 11.01 11.64 -9.26
C LYS A 58 12.40 12.22 -9.10
N ASP A 59 13.27 11.86 -10.02
CA ASP A 59 14.37 12.72 -10.41
C ASP A 59 14.07 13.19 -11.85
N ASP A 60 14.53 14.39 -12.22
CA ASP A 60 14.23 15.03 -13.53
C ASP A 60 14.63 14.16 -14.75
N ASP A 61 15.47 13.14 -14.55
CA ASP A 61 15.92 12.20 -15.59
C ASP A 61 15.24 10.81 -15.55
N GLY A 62 14.26 10.60 -14.65
CA GLY A 62 13.30 9.47 -14.73
C GLY A 62 13.86 8.04 -14.61
N GLN A 63 15.12 7.84 -14.24
CA GLN A 63 15.77 6.53 -14.39
C GLN A 63 16.27 5.85 -13.12
N GLN A 64 16.13 6.42 -11.92
CA GLN A 64 16.68 5.77 -10.72
C GLN A 64 15.69 5.73 -9.55
N GLU A 65 15.38 4.51 -9.08
CA GLU A 65 14.75 4.33 -7.77
C GLU A 65 15.60 5.03 -6.71
N SER A 66 14.96 5.87 -5.88
CA SER A 66 15.70 6.57 -4.84
C SER A 66 16.41 5.55 -3.94
N ARG A 67 17.66 5.85 -3.54
CA ARG A 67 18.44 5.01 -2.60
C ARG A 67 17.63 4.65 -1.35
N GLN A 68 16.74 5.54 -0.92
CA GLN A 68 15.83 5.33 0.20
C GLN A 68 14.75 4.26 -0.06
N TYR A 69 14.22 4.16 -1.29
CA TYR A 69 13.28 3.12 -1.67
C TYR A 69 13.96 1.75 -1.74
N GLN A 70 15.18 1.68 -2.29
CA GLN A 70 15.98 0.45 -2.30
C GLN A 70 16.25 -0.07 -0.88
N GLU A 71 16.61 0.84 0.04
CA GLU A 71 16.76 0.52 1.46
C GLU A 71 15.44 0.05 2.09
N ALA A 72 14.31 0.67 1.70
CA ALA A 72 12.98 0.24 2.14
C ALA A 72 12.64 -1.19 1.70
N CYS A 73 12.88 -1.52 0.42
CA CYS A 73 12.74 -2.87 -0.10
C CYS A 73 13.60 -3.88 0.69
N ARG A 74 14.84 -3.51 1.03
CA ARG A 74 15.71 -4.35 1.87
C ARG A 74 15.17 -4.51 3.29
N HIS A 75 14.67 -3.46 3.93
CA HIS A 75 14.10 -3.59 5.27
C HIS A 75 12.85 -4.47 5.28
N VAL A 76 11.96 -4.28 4.31
CA VAL A 76 10.75 -5.08 4.17
C VAL A 76 11.09 -6.54 3.89
N SER A 77 12.09 -6.84 3.07
CA SER A 77 12.48 -8.23 2.77
C SER A 77 12.93 -9.04 4.00
N HIS A 78 13.41 -8.36 5.05
CA HIS A 78 13.79 -9.00 6.33
C HIS A 78 12.63 -9.10 7.32
N SER A 79 11.46 -8.52 7.03
CA SER A 79 10.27 -8.68 7.87
C SER A 79 9.84 -10.14 7.94
N LYS A 80 9.39 -10.59 9.11
CA LYS A 80 8.79 -11.94 9.28
C LYS A 80 7.37 -12.01 8.70
N ASN A 81 6.75 -10.87 8.41
CA ASN A 81 5.41 -10.80 7.84
C ASN A 81 5.46 -11.07 6.33
N VAL A 82 5.04 -12.27 5.94
CA VAL A 82 4.99 -12.71 4.54
C VAL A 82 4.11 -11.77 3.71
N GLN A 83 2.93 -11.42 4.22
CA GLN A 83 1.98 -10.59 3.49
C GLN A 83 2.53 -9.19 3.21
N LEU A 84 3.31 -8.62 4.14
CA LEU A 84 3.96 -7.33 3.93
C LEU A 84 5.02 -7.42 2.81
N ARG A 85 5.81 -8.49 2.78
CA ARG A 85 6.81 -8.72 1.73
C ARG A 85 6.19 -8.87 0.35
N ASP A 86 5.01 -9.51 0.28
CA ASP A 86 4.32 -9.75 -0.98
C ASP A 86 3.62 -8.49 -1.51
N LEU A 87 3.08 -7.64 -0.62
CA LEU A 87 2.29 -6.47 -1.01
C LEU A 87 3.16 -5.23 -1.29
N PHE A 88 4.21 -5.00 -0.50
CA PHE A 88 5.00 -3.77 -0.56
C PHE A 88 5.59 -3.46 -1.95
N PRO A 89 6.17 -4.44 -2.70
CA PRO A 89 6.71 -4.17 -4.04
C PRO A 89 5.65 -3.74 -5.06
N ASN A 90 4.37 -4.04 -4.78
CA ASN A 90 3.23 -3.63 -5.61
C ASN A 90 2.67 -2.26 -5.17
N GLY A 91 3.37 -1.53 -4.30
CA GLY A 91 2.93 -0.24 -3.78
C GLY A 91 1.78 -0.31 -2.78
N ILE A 92 1.51 -1.50 -2.23
CA ILE A 92 0.39 -1.74 -1.31
C ILE A 92 0.93 -2.13 0.07
N GLY A 93 0.33 -1.57 1.12
CA GLY A 93 0.63 -1.90 2.52
C GLY A 93 -0.60 -2.37 3.27
N ILE A 94 -0.38 -3.08 4.38
CA ILE A 94 -1.43 -3.46 5.33
C ILE A 94 -1.09 -2.96 6.72
N HIS A 95 -2.12 -2.62 7.50
CA HIS A 95 -1.95 -2.24 8.90
C HIS A 95 -3.11 -2.72 9.77
N HIS A 96 -2.79 -3.52 10.78
CA HIS A 96 -3.74 -3.92 11.81
C HIS A 96 -3.03 -4.27 13.12
N ALA A 97 -3.76 -4.26 14.23
CA ALA A 97 -3.23 -4.54 15.57
C ALA A 97 -2.61 -5.94 15.76
N GLY A 98 -2.84 -6.86 14.83
CA GLY A 98 -2.25 -8.21 14.85
C GLY A 98 -0.83 -8.29 14.28
N MET A 99 -0.34 -7.23 13.65
CA MET A 99 1.03 -7.16 13.16
C MET A 99 2.02 -6.84 14.28
N LEU A 100 3.25 -7.32 14.13
CA LEU A 100 4.36 -6.92 14.99
C LEU A 100 4.49 -5.39 14.99
N ARG A 101 4.82 -4.80 16.14
CA ARG A 101 5.02 -3.35 16.26
C ARG A 101 6.06 -2.84 15.25
N GLN A 102 7.14 -3.60 15.04
CA GLN A 102 8.18 -3.26 14.07
C GLN A 102 7.63 -3.15 12.64
N ASP A 103 6.78 -4.10 12.23
CA ASP A 103 6.16 -4.06 10.88
C ASP A 103 5.18 -2.90 10.73
N ARG A 104 4.39 -2.60 11.77
CA ARG A 104 3.50 -1.42 11.77
C ARG A 104 4.29 -0.13 11.60
N ASN A 105 5.37 0.03 12.36
CA ASN A 105 6.25 1.19 12.25
C ASN A 105 6.90 1.30 10.86
N LEU A 106 7.30 0.18 10.25
CA LEU A 106 7.83 0.16 8.89
C LEU A 106 6.80 0.63 7.87
N VAL A 107 5.57 0.10 7.94
CA VAL A 107 4.46 0.48 7.05
C VAL A 107 4.12 1.96 7.20
N GLU A 108 3.98 2.46 8.43
CA GLU A 108 3.72 3.89 8.70
C GLU A 108 4.83 4.78 8.13
N LYS A 109 6.10 4.42 8.37
CA LYS A 109 7.27 5.14 7.85
C LYS A 109 7.26 5.21 6.32
N TYR A 110 7.00 4.09 5.64
CA TYR A 110 7.06 4.03 4.19
C TYR A 110 5.79 4.58 3.51
N PHE A 111 4.65 4.55 4.19
CA PHE A 111 3.49 5.31 3.79
C PHE A 111 3.79 6.81 3.88
N SER A 112 4.30 7.33 5.00
CA SER A 112 4.65 8.76 5.11
C SER A 112 5.69 9.23 4.06
N LYS A 113 6.58 8.34 3.61
CA LYS A 113 7.54 8.62 2.53
C LYS A 113 6.97 8.54 1.11
N GLY A 114 5.72 8.15 0.93
CA GLY A 114 5.09 7.99 -0.37
C GLY A 114 5.44 6.70 -1.11
N PHE A 115 6.13 5.76 -0.47
CA PHE A 115 6.56 4.48 -1.07
C PHE A 115 5.41 3.48 -1.19
N ILE A 116 4.40 3.61 -0.33
CA ILE A 116 3.17 2.83 -0.36
C ILE A 116 2.06 3.73 -0.90
N LYS A 117 1.49 3.43 -2.06
CA LYS A 117 0.38 4.20 -2.64
C LYS A 117 -0.96 3.89 -2.01
N VAL A 118 -1.19 2.65 -1.61
CA VAL A 118 -2.45 2.25 -0.98
C VAL A 118 -2.18 1.50 0.32
N LEU A 119 -2.77 1.97 1.41
CA LEU A 119 -2.67 1.34 2.72
C LEU A 119 -4.04 0.82 3.16
N VAL A 120 -4.16 -0.51 3.25
CA VAL A 120 -5.37 -1.17 3.74
C VAL A 120 -5.26 -1.37 5.25
N CYS A 121 -6.21 -0.85 6.01
CA CYS A 121 -6.13 -0.83 7.47
C CYS A 121 -7.46 -1.06 8.18
N THR A 122 -7.38 -1.47 9.45
CA THR A 122 -8.55 -1.47 10.34
C THR A 122 -8.76 -0.10 10.99
N ALA A 123 -9.99 0.20 11.40
CA ALA A 123 -10.39 1.50 11.98
C ALA A 123 -9.52 2.00 13.15
N THR A 124 -8.81 1.10 13.85
CA THR A 124 -7.84 1.45 14.90
C THR A 124 -6.70 2.34 14.42
N LEU A 125 -6.42 2.41 13.11
CA LEU A 125 -5.41 3.30 12.55
C LEU A 125 -5.83 4.78 12.68
N ALA A 126 -7.11 5.10 12.45
CA ALA A 126 -7.61 6.48 12.42
C ALA A 126 -7.49 7.22 13.76
N TRP A 127 -7.26 6.49 14.87
CA TRP A 127 -7.19 7.04 16.22
C TRP A 127 -5.75 7.13 16.77
N GLY A 128 -4.77 6.52 16.09
CA GLY A 128 -3.48 6.21 16.72
C GLY A 128 -2.23 6.66 15.96
N VAL A 129 -2.35 7.20 14.75
CA VAL A 129 -1.19 7.58 13.93
C VAL A 129 -1.42 8.90 13.20
N ASN A 130 -0.35 9.70 13.13
CA ASN A 130 -0.32 10.96 12.40
C ASN A 130 0.19 10.67 10.98
N LEU A 131 -0.64 10.05 10.16
CA LEU A 131 -0.37 9.82 8.73
C LEU A 131 -0.94 11.00 7.93
N PRO A 132 -0.14 11.69 7.10
CA PRO A 132 -0.58 12.84 6.31
C PRO A 132 -1.53 12.46 5.16
#